data_AF-A0A0G1X5U1-F1
#
_entry.id   AF-A0A0G1X5U1-F1
#
_cell.length_a   1.000
_cell.length_b   1.000
_cell.length_c   1.000
_cell.angle_alpha   90.00
_cell.angle_beta   90.00
_cell.angle_gamma   90.00
#
_symmetry.space_group_name_H-M   'P 1'
#
loop_
_entity.id
_entity.type
_entity.pdbx_description
1 polymer ?
#
loop_
_entity_poly.entity_id
_entity_poly.type
_entity_poly.pdbx_seq_one_letter_code
_entity_poly.pdbx_strand_id
1 'polypeptide(L)'
;MRRQRGQSLFEVVLALAIATIIIVAMVALASSAIRNSNFSKNKSLATRYSQEATEWLRGERDTDFDAFFLRAANPLFCLKTLNWAEATIGTCTDGQEIPDTLFKREVGFARNTVLVGGLPKNVVEAEIKVYWQDAQGVHEVRSITEYTDWREI
;
A
#
# COMPACT_ATOMS: atom_id res chain seq x y z
N MET A 1 69.29 -8.19 15.96
CA MET A 1 68.15 -9.00 16.47
C MET A 1 66.90 -8.13 16.51
N ARG A 2 65.87 -8.47 15.74
CA ARG A 2 64.59 -7.75 15.72
C ARG A 2 63.77 -8.21 16.94
N ARG A 3 63.59 -7.34 17.95
CA ARG A 3 62.72 -7.63 19.10
C ARG A 3 61.27 -7.67 18.61
N GLN A 4 60.65 -8.86 18.60
CA GLN A 4 59.19 -8.97 18.48
C GLN A 4 58.59 -8.39 19.78
N ARG A 5 57.95 -7.23 19.71
CA ARG A 5 57.19 -6.69 20.84
C ARG A 5 55.86 -7.44 20.89
N GLY A 6 55.64 -8.23 21.94
CA GLY A 6 54.35 -8.86 22.20
C GLY A 6 53.29 -7.80 22.48
N GLN A 7 52.03 -8.09 22.12
CA GLN A 7 50.91 -7.20 22.43
C GLN A 7 50.66 -7.14 23.93
N SER A 8 50.36 -5.95 24.45
CA SER A 8 49.92 -5.79 25.84
C SER A 8 48.49 -6.31 26.01
N LEU A 9 48.18 -6.95 27.13
CA LEU A 9 46.81 -7.36 27.46
C LEU A 9 45.81 -6.20 27.42
N PHE A 10 46.25 -4.99 27.79
CA PHE A 10 45.44 -3.77 27.69
C PHE A 10 45.07 -3.44 26.24
N GLU A 11 46.01 -3.62 25.31
CA GLU A 11 45.81 -3.33 23.88
C GLU A 11 44.80 -4.31 23.27
N VAL A 12 44.85 -5.59 23.67
CA VAL A 12 43.88 -6.62 23.25
C VAL A 12 42.48 -6.28 23.77
N VAL A 13 42.33 -5.93 25.04
CA VAL A 13 41.03 -5.59 25.63
C VAL A 13 40.44 -4.34 24.98
N LEU A 14 41.27 -3.31 24.74
CA LEU A 14 40.85 -2.11 24.03
C LEU A 14 40.41 -2.41 22.59
N ALA A 15 41.18 -3.22 21.87
CA ALA A 15 40.85 -3.63 20.51
C ALA A 15 39.52 -4.42 20.46
N LEU A 16 39.30 -5.32 21.42
CA LEU A 16 38.04 -6.06 21.55
C LEU A 16 36.87 -5.13 21.87
N ALA A 17 37.03 -4.18 22.78
CA ALA A 17 36.00 -3.20 23.11
C ALA A 17 35.58 -2.40 21.87
N ILE A 18 36.55 -1.88 21.10
CA ILE A 18 36.28 -1.14 19.87
C ILE A 18 35.61 -2.05 18.82
N ALA A 19 36.10 -3.28 18.65
CA ALA A 19 35.54 -4.23 17.69
C ALA A 19 34.07 -4.56 18.01
N THR A 20 33.72 -4.77 19.29
CA THR A 20 32.34 -5.04 19.68
C THR A 20 31.40 -3.87 19.39
N ILE A 21 31.84 -2.63 19.64
CA ILE A 21 31.06 -1.42 19.32
C ILE A 21 30.80 -1.33 17.81
N ILE A 22 31.83 -1.58 17.00
CA ILE A 22 31.72 -1.56 15.54
C ILE A 22 30.71 -2.61 15.06
N ILE A 23 30.79 -3.84 15.57
CA ILE A 23 29.88 -4.92 15.19
C ILE A 23 28.43 -4.56 15.56
N VAL A 24 28.18 -4.04 16.76
CA VAL A 24 26.84 -3.61 17.19
C VAL A 24 26.29 -2.52 16.27
N ALA A 25 27.11 -1.52 15.94
CA ALA A 25 26.73 -0.45 15.02
C ALA A 25 26.38 -1.00 13.63
N MET A 26 27.17 -1.94 13.10
CA MET A 26 26.91 -2.57 11.80
C MET A 26 25.59 -3.35 11.81
N VAL A 27 25.31 -4.12 12.85
CA VAL A 27 24.05 -4.90 12.97
C VAL A 27 22.85 -3.98 13.03
N ALA A 28 22.94 -2.86 13.78
CA ALA A 28 21.88 -1.86 13.84
C ALA A 28 21.61 -1.23 12.47
N LEU A 29 22.66 -0.84 11.74
CA LEU A 29 22.56 -0.29 10.39
C LEU A 29 21.96 -1.29 9.39
N ALA A 30 22.44 -2.53 9.40
CA ALA A 30 21.93 -3.58 8.53
C ALA A 30 20.44 -3.86 8.80
N SER A 31 20.04 -3.91 10.07
CA SER A 31 18.64 -4.11 10.46
C SER A 31 17.75 -2.97 9.97
N SER A 32 18.23 -1.72 10.06
CA SER A 32 17.53 -0.55 9.53
C SER A 32 17.40 -0.60 8.00
N ALA A 33 18.48 -0.95 7.30
CA ALA A 33 18.49 -1.08 5.84
C ALA A 33 17.49 -2.13 5.35
N ILE A 34 17.41 -3.29 6.00
CA ILE A 34 16.44 -4.35 5.68
C ILE A 34 15.01 -3.84 5.88
N ARG A 35 14.74 -3.16 7.00
CA ARG A 35 13.41 -2.57 7.26
C ARG A 35 12.99 -1.59 6.17
N ASN A 36 13.90 -0.70 5.77
CA ASN A 36 13.63 0.26 4.71
C ASN A 36 13.43 -0.40 3.34
N SER A 37 14.19 -1.45 3.05
CA SER A 37 14.03 -2.24 1.82
C SER A 37 12.66 -2.93 1.77
N ASN A 38 12.23 -3.55 2.87
CA ASN A 38 10.91 -4.17 2.98
C ASN A 38 9.78 -3.15 2.85
N PHE A 39 9.89 -2.01 3.52
CA PHE A 39 8.92 -0.92 3.38
C PHE A 39 8.82 -0.44 1.93
N SER A 40 9.96 -0.21 1.26
CA SER A 40 9.99 0.23 -0.14
C SER A 40 9.38 -0.79 -1.09
N LYS A 41 9.67 -2.08 -0.88
CA LYS A 41 9.07 -3.20 -1.62
C LYS A 41 7.56 -3.25 -1.42
N ASN A 42 7.10 -3.21 -0.18
CA ASN A 42 5.67 -3.29 0.14
C ASN A 42 4.91 -2.08 -0.39
N LYS A 43 5.48 -0.88 -0.29
CA LYS A 43 4.91 0.34 -0.89
C LYS A 43 4.78 0.22 -2.40
N SER A 44 5.80 -0.31 -3.09
CA SER A 44 5.74 -0.54 -4.54
C SER A 44 4.64 -1.54 -4.92
N LEU A 45 4.48 -2.63 -4.16
CA LEU A 45 3.41 -3.60 -4.37
C LEU A 45 2.02 -3.01 -4.09
N ALA A 46 1.86 -2.27 -2.99
CA ALA A 46 0.62 -1.59 -2.65
C ALA A 46 0.19 -0.58 -3.73
N THR A 47 1.14 0.20 -4.26
CA THR A 47 0.90 1.08 -5.41
C THR A 47 0.42 0.31 -6.63
N ARG A 48 1.05 -0.84 -6.94
CA ARG A 48 0.61 -1.68 -8.05
C ARG A 48 -0.83 -2.17 -7.85
N TYR A 49 -1.16 -2.70 -6.67
CA TYR A 49 -2.53 -3.16 -6.37
C TYR A 49 -3.58 -2.04 -6.38
N SER A 50 -3.18 -0.82 -6.02
CA SER A 50 -4.03 0.36 -6.14
C SER A 50 -4.27 0.71 -7.62
N GLN A 51 -3.23 0.69 -8.46
CA GLN A 51 -3.35 0.93 -9.90
C GLN A 51 -4.21 -0.13 -10.60
N GLU A 52 -4.00 -1.41 -10.29
CA GLU A 52 -4.83 -2.51 -10.82
C GLU A 52 -6.31 -2.29 -10.52
N ALA A 53 -6.64 -1.79 -9.32
CA ALA A 53 -8.01 -1.48 -8.95
C ALA A 53 -8.56 -0.24 -9.66
N THR A 54 -7.75 0.81 -9.85
CA THR A 54 -8.14 1.97 -10.67
C THR A 54 -8.48 1.54 -12.10
N GLU A 55 -7.65 0.70 -12.71
CA GLU A 55 -7.89 0.21 -14.07
C GLU A 55 -9.12 -0.71 -14.13
N TRP A 56 -9.31 -1.56 -13.12
CA TRP A 56 -10.51 -2.39 -13.05
C TRP A 56 -11.79 -1.54 -12.91
N LEU A 57 -11.82 -0.56 -12.02
CA LEU A 57 -12.97 0.36 -11.88
C LEU A 57 -13.23 1.16 -13.16
N ARG A 58 -12.17 1.52 -13.91
CA ARG A 58 -12.33 2.12 -15.25
C ARG A 58 -13.03 1.16 -16.21
N GLY A 59 -12.67 -0.12 -16.19
CA GLY A 59 -13.34 -1.16 -16.97
C GLY A 59 -14.81 -1.36 -16.58
N GLU A 60 -15.11 -1.34 -15.27
CA GLU A 60 -16.49 -1.42 -14.76
C GLU A 60 -17.33 -0.23 -15.23
N ARG A 61 -16.77 0.98 -15.12
CA ARG A 61 -17.37 2.22 -15.67
C ARG A 61 -17.63 2.10 -17.17
N ASP A 62 -16.66 1.60 -17.94
CA ASP A 62 -16.75 1.54 -19.41
C ASP A 62 -17.72 0.46 -19.89
N THR A 63 -17.97 -0.57 -19.09
CA THR A 63 -18.90 -1.65 -19.40
C THR A 63 -20.34 -1.17 -19.26
N ASP A 64 -20.70 -0.65 -18.08
CA ASP A 64 -22.04 -0.14 -17.78
C ASP A 64 -21.95 0.93 -16.68
N PHE A 65 -22.06 2.20 -17.10
CA PHE A 65 -21.94 3.33 -16.19
C PHE A 65 -23.09 3.40 -15.18
N ASP A 66 -24.31 3.08 -15.58
CA ASP A 66 -25.49 3.13 -14.69
C ASP A 66 -25.37 2.07 -13.59
N ALA A 67 -24.97 0.85 -13.95
CA ALA A 67 -24.71 -0.21 -12.97
C ALA A 67 -23.57 0.18 -12.03
N PHE A 68 -22.48 0.76 -12.55
CA PHE A 68 -21.36 1.25 -11.75
C PHE A 68 -21.80 2.36 -10.77
N PHE A 69 -22.57 3.34 -11.24
CA PHE A 69 -23.11 4.43 -10.42
C PHE A 69 -24.07 3.93 -9.33
N LEU A 70 -24.86 2.89 -9.61
CA LEU A 70 -25.71 2.25 -8.61
C LEU A 70 -24.88 1.49 -7.56
N ARG A 71 -23.80 0.80 -7.95
CA ARG A 71 -22.90 0.13 -6.98
C ARG A 71 -22.23 1.10 -6.04
N ALA A 72 -21.77 2.24 -6.58
CA ALA A 72 -21.19 3.34 -5.82
C ALA A 72 -22.17 4.00 -4.82
N ALA A 73 -23.43 3.54 -4.74
CA ALA A 73 -24.33 3.86 -3.62
C ALA A 73 -23.82 3.38 -2.28
N ASN A 74 -23.06 2.30 -2.26
CA ASN A 74 -22.43 1.82 -1.04
C ASN A 74 -21.14 2.62 -0.83
N PRO A 75 -20.94 3.23 0.35
CA PRO A 75 -19.85 4.16 0.57
C PRO A 75 -18.47 3.48 0.64
N LEU A 76 -18.42 2.17 0.88
CA LEU A 76 -17.17 1.44 1.07
C LEU A 76 -17.31 -0.03 0.70
N PHE A 77 -16.32 -0.57 -0.01
CA PHE A 77 -16.15 -1.99 -0.25
C PHE A 77 -14.74 -2.46 0.10
N CYS A 78 -14.66 -3.66 0.66
CA CYS A 78 -13.45 -4.46 0.70
C CYS A 78 -13.36 -5.35 -0.55
N LEU A 79 -12.22 -5.28 -1.25
CA LEU A 79 -11.95 -5.94 -2.52
C LEU A 79 -10.82 -6.97 -2.38
N LYS A 80 -11.17 -8.17 -1.88
CA LYS A 80 -10.25 -9.32 -1.84
C LYS A 80 -9.69 -9.64 -3.22
N THR A 81 -10.55 -9.65 -4.23
CA THR A 81 -10.20 -9.77 -5.65
C THR A 81 -10.85 -8.62 -6.44
N LEU A 82 -10.52 -8.50 -7.73
CA LEU A 82 -11.12 -7.52 -8.63
C LEU A 82 -12.41 -8.10 -9.25
N ASN A 83 -13.36 -8.43 -8.39
CA ASN A 83 -14.64 -9.00 -8.78
C ASN A 83 -15.72 -8.60 -7.76
N TRP A 84 -16.83 -8.03 -8.24
CA TRP A 84 -17.96 -7.65 -7.39
C TRP A 84 -18.61 -8.82 -6.65
N ALA A 85 -18.53 -10.04 -7.19
CA ALA A 85 -19.11 -11.23 -6.54
C ALA A 85 -18.37 -11.62 -5.25
N GLU A 86 -17.10 -11.24 -5.13
CA GLU A 86 -16.24 -11.52 -3.97
C GLU A 86 -16.00 -10.27 -3.11
N ALA A 87 -16.54 -9.13 -3.53
CA ALA A 87 -16.47 -7.88 -2.78
C ALA A 87 -17.41 -7.93 -1.57
N THR A 88 -16.96 -7.37 -0.45
CA THR A 88 -17.78 -7.24 0.77
C THR A 88 -18.02 -5.76 1.05
N ILE A 89 -19.23 -5.39 1.48
CA ILE A 89 -19.54 -4.00 1.85
C ILE A 89 -18.91 -3.70 3.21
N GLY A 90 -18.25 -2.53 3.33
CA GLY A 90 -17.57 -2.08 4.54
C GLY A 90 -16.05 -2.26 4.49
N THR A 91 -15.41 -2.09 5.65
CA THR A 91 -13.96 -2.21 5.82
C THR A 91 -13.51 -3.66 5.70
N CYS A 92 -12.29 -3.89 5.22
CA CYS A 92 -11.69 -5.21 5.20
C CYS A 92 -11.42 -5.71 6.63
N THR A 93 -11.84 -6.95 6.88
CA THR A 93 -11.56 -7.70 8.11
C THR A 93 -10.43 -8.70 7.88
N ASP A 94 -10.04 -9.43 8.92
CA ASP A 94 -8.99 -10.45 8.82
C ASP A 94 -9.44 -11.62 7.92
N GLY A 95 -8.56 -12.10 7.04
CA GLY A 95 -8.89 -13.12 6.04
C GLY A 95 -9.42 -12.55 4.70
N GLN A 96 -9.55 -11.23 4.61
CA GLN A 96 -9.94 -10.51 3.38
C GLN A 96 -8.77 -9.82 2.70
N GLU A 97 -7.55 -10.28 2.95
CA GLU A 97 -6.35 -9.86 2.24
C GLU A 97 -6.42 -10.30 0.77
N ILE A 98 -5.78 -9.53 -0.11
CA ILE A 98 -5.52 -9.94 -1.49
C ILE A 98 -4.82 -11.31 -1.44
N PRO A 99 -5.29 -12.32 -2.21
CA PRO A 99 -4.80 -13.70 -2.13
C PRO A 99 -3.27 -13.81 -2.11
N ASP A 100 -2.76 -14.62 -1.19
CA ASP A 100 -1.32 -14.87 -0.99
C ASP A 100 -0.51 -13.61 -0.66
N THR A 101 -1.15 -12.60 -0.08
CA THR A 101 -0.48 -11.38 0.36
C THR A 101 -0.95 -10.93 1.75
N LEU A 102 -0.29 -9.89 2.25
CA LEU A 102 -0.58 -9.19 3.50
C LEU A 102 -1.37 -7.89 3.29
N PHE A 103 -1.74 -7.57 2.04
CA PHE A 103 -2.38 -6.31 1.70
C PHE A 103 -3.90 -6.45 1.74
N LYS A 104 -4.57 -5.48 2.35
CA LYS A 104 -6.01 -5.29 2.23
C LYS A 104 -6.28 -4.14 1.26
N ARG A 105 -7.33 -4.27 0.47
CA ARG A 105 -7.73 -3.26 -0.52
C ARG A 105 -9.17 -2.87 -0.33
N GLU A 106 -9.39 -1.59 -0.16
CA GLU A 106 -10.71 -0.99 -0.04
C GLU A 106 -10.94 0.04 -1.14
N VAL A 107 -12.20 0.20 -1.53
CA VAL A 107 -12.66 1.30 -2.37
C VAL A 107 -13.78 2.03 -1.65
N GLY A 108 -13.54 3.29 -1.32
CA GLY A 108 -14.55 4.23 -0.88
C GLY A 108 -15.18 4.92 -2.08
N PHE A 109 -16.50 5.13 -2.05
CA PHE A 109 -17.21 5.85 -3.11
C PHE A 109 -17.94 7.08 -2.56
N ALA A 110 -17.86 8.17 -3.32
CA ALA A 110 -18.73 9.33 -3.18
C ALA A 110 -19.39 9.61 -4.52
N ARG A 111 -20.72 9.79 -4.51
CA ARG A 111 -21.49 10.08 -5.73
C ARG A 111 -21.99 11.51 -5.69
N ASN A 112 -21.91 12.16 -6.82
CA ASN A 112 -22.45 13.49 -7.01
C ASN A 112 -23.14 13.61 -8.37
N THR A 113 -24.06 14.56 -8.50
CA THR A 113 -24.67 14.92 -9.78
C THR A 113 -24.41 16.40 -10.01
N VAL A 114 -23.67 16.72 -11.07
CA VAL A 114 -23.27 18.09 -11.40
C VAL A 114 -24.00 18.56 -12.66
N LEU A 115 -24.29 19.85 -12.76
CA LEU A 115 -24.91 20.42 -13.96
C LEU A 115 -23.83 20.86 -14.94
N VAL A 116 -23.78 20.24 -16.12
CA VAL A 116 -22.90 20.63 -17.22
C VAL A 116 -23.78 21.13 -18.37
N GLY A 117 -23.68 22.43 -18.68
CA GLY A 117 -24.56 23.04 -19.69
C GLY A 117 -26.05 23.00 -19.35
N GLY A 118 -26.39 22.93 -18.05
CA GLY A 118 -27.78 22.82 -17.57
C GLY A 118 -28.36 21.40 -17.56
N LEU A 119 -27.58 20.40 -17.96
CA LEU A 119 -27.96 18.98 -17.92
C LEU A 119 -27.32 18.28 -16.71
N PRO A 120 -28.07 17.46 -15.96
CA PRO A 120 -27.52 16.68 -14.84
C PRO A 120 -26.58 15.59 -15.38
N LYS A 121 -25.37 15.53 -14.83
CA LYS A 121 -24.33 14.55 -15.12
C LYS A 121 -23.88 13.87 -13.83
N ASN A 122 -23.86 12.54 -13.85
CA ASN A 122 -23.46 11.73 -12.71
C ASN A 122 -21.94 11.61 -12.64
N VAL A 123 -21.39 11.80 -11.45
CA VAL A 123 -19.96 11.73 -11.14
C VAL A 123 -19.76 10.78 -9.97
N VAL A 124 -18.80 9.88 -10.08
CA VAL A 124 -18.38 8.98 -9.01
C VAL A 124 -16.93 9.25 -8.68
N GLU A 125 -16.65 9.72 -7.47
CA GLU A 125 -15.31 9.71 -6.91
C GLU A 125 -15.07 8.35 -6.26
N ALA A 126 -13.96 7.69 -6.59
CA ALA A 126 -13.51 6.50 -5.91
C ALA A 126 -12.16 6.75 -5.23
N GLU A 127 -12.10 6.49 -3.92
CA GLU A 127 -10.87 6.48 -3.12
C GLU A 127 -10.45 5.03 -2.88
N ILE A 128 -9.39 4.59 -3.55
CA ILE A 128 -8.80 3.26 -3.37
C ILE A 128 -7.73 3.35 -2.29
N LYS A 129 -7.85 2.52 -1.25
CA LYS A 129 -6.86 2.37 -0.18
C LYS A 129 -6.30 0.96 -0.22
N VAL A 130 -4.98 0.84 -0.36
CA VAL A 130 -4.27 -0.42 -0.17
C VAL A 130 -3.37 -0.27 1.05
N TYR A 131 -3.58 -1.08 2.06
CA TYR A 131 -2.87 -0.96 3.32
C TYR A 131 -2.34 -2.30 3.82
N TRP A 132 -1.29 -2.20 4.63
CA TRP A 132 -0.66 -3.34 5.29
C TRP A 132 -0.12 -2.96 6.65
N GLN A 133 0.15 -3.97 7.47
CA GLN A 133 0.75 -3.79 8.78
C GLN A 133 2.09 -4.51 8.86
N ASP A 134 3.10 -3.82 9.41
CA ASP A 134 4.39 -4.41 9.77
C ASP A 134 4.83 -3.99 11.18
N ALA A 135 6.07 -4.32 11.57
CA ALA A 135 6.61 -4.00 12.89
C ALA A 135 6.75 -2.49 13.18
N GLN A 136 6.57 -1.62 12.18
CA GLN A 136 6.58 -0.16 12.30
C GLN A 136 5.17 0.44 12.35
N GLY A 137 4.12 -0.38 12.20
CA GLY A 137 2.73 0.05 12.25
C GLY A 137 1.97 -0.22 10.95
N VAL A 138 0.86 0.48 10.79
CA VAL A 138 0.00 0.40 9.59
C VAL A 138 0.51 1.42 8.57
N HIS A 139 0.65 0.96 7.33
CA HIS A 139 1.04 1.77 6.19
C HIS A 139 -0.03 1.67 5.11
N GLU A 140 -0.16 2.71 4.30
CA GLU A 140 -1.14 2.76 3.24
C GLU A 140 -0.63 3.48 1.99
N VAL A 141 -1.21 3.10 0.86
CA VAL A 141 -1.16 3.84 -0.40
C VAL A 141 -2.59 4.17 -0.80
N ARG A 142 -2.82 5.43 -1.17
CA ARG A 142 -4.12 5.94 -1.58
C ARG A 142 -4.09 6.45 -3.01
N SER A 143 -5.15 6.19 -3.76
CA SER A 143 -5.40 6.77 -5.07
C SER A 143 -6.85 7.23 -5.15
N ILE A 144 -7.07 8.45 -5.62
CA ILE A 144 -8.40 9.05 -5.79
C ILE A 144 -8.60 9.29 -7.28
N THR A 145 -9.75 8.88 -7.82
CA THR A 145 -10.08 9.07 -9.23
C THR A 145 -11.56 9.37 -9.37
N GLU A 146 -11.86 10.36 -10.20
CA GLU A 146 -13.23 10.68 -10.59
C GLU A 146 -13.58 9.96 -11.89
N TYR A 147 -14.79 9.40 -11.93
CA TYR A 147 -15.35 8.69 -13.06
C TYR A 147 -16.65 9.36 -13.48
N THR A 148 -16.75 9.64 -14.78
CA THR A 148 -17.94 10.13 -15.47
C THR A 148 -18.21 9.26 -16.69
N ASP A 149 -19.44 9.25 -17.18
CA ASP A 149 -19.71 8.61 -18.46
C ASP A 149 -19.06 9.45 -19.58
N TRP A 150 -18.09 8.85 -20.26
CA TRP A 150 -17.36 9.50 -21.35
C TRP A 150 -18.17 9.56 -22.65
N ARG A 151 -19.21 8.74 -22.80
CA ARG A 151 -20.08 8.72 -23.99
C ARG A 151 -21.03 9.91 -24.01
N GLU A 152 -21.18 10.55 -22.86
CA GLU A 152 -22.10 11.63 -22.58
C GLU A 152 -21.47 13.03 -22.70
N ILE A 153 -20.20 13.08 -23.13
CA ILE A 153 -19.39 14.29 -23.34
C ILE A 153 -19.56 14.81 -24.77
#